data_AF-A0A952YMF7-F1
#
_entry.id   AF-A0A952YMF7-F1
#
_cell.length_a   1.000
_cell.length_b   1.000
_cell.length_c   1.000
_cell.angle_alpha   90.00
_cell.angle_beta   90.00
_cell.angle_gamma   90.00
#
_symmetry.space_group_name_H-M   'P 1'
#
loop_
_entity.id
_entity.type
_entity.pdbx_description
1 polymer ?
#
loop_
_entity_poly.entity_id
_entity_poly.type
_entity_poly.pdbx_seq_one_letter_code
_entity_poly.pdbx_strand_id
1 'polypeptide(L)'
;MTAVDRPIRVLHLASFVGNIGDLANHAGARRLLAKHVPFRLEFTELEIREFYWKQRTFDAAFVDYANSFDLLIIGGGNYFELWVDHSMTGTSIDISPDLMQRLTVPTLFHSLGVDTGQGYTERSAGRFRAFIETVLDRDNMFVSVRNDGSTRALNEVLGTTMAQHIPTMPDGGFFAAPPRSATSGRSPCIGINIAGDMLDKRFDGGLNVDGFLEELATACCGLLDQQPDMRIVLMPHIWRDVSLIAQLLPRFADSYLRRRVAVGRLEPTQNGLDEFLANYQAFDLVLGMRFHANVCPIGMGVPTRGLLNYPQVQRLYEELDLPERLVDVRDHGFGVRLQDAASSDLAALPERRAESLQSVGLIEQQAQRTLSSISAWLQRALN
;
A
#
# COMPACT_ATOMS: atom_id res chain seq x y z
N MET A 1 -12.47 -15.84 36.81
CA MET A 1 -12.15 -15.31 35.48
C MET A 1 -10.66 -15.09 35.45
N THR A 2 -9.91 -16.02 34.85
CA THR A 2 -8.49 -15.82 34.54
C THR A 2 -8.38 -14.69 33.51
N ALA A 3 -7.29 -13.91 33.56
CA ALA A 3 -7.07 -12.70 32.76
C ALA A 3 -7.00 -12.91 31.21
N VAL A 4 -7.49 -14.04 30.70
CA VAL A 4 -7.33 -14.52 29.31
C VAL A 4 -8.47 -14.05 28.38
N ASP A 5 -9.59 -13.53 28.90
CA ASP A 5 -10.77 -13.21 28.09
C ASP A 5 -10.99 -11.72 27.78
N ARG A 6 -10.17 -10.80 28.33
CA ARG A 6 -10.36 -9.37 28.02
C ARG A 6 -9.74 -9.03 26.65
N PRO A 7 -10.43 -8.29 25.76
CA PRO A 7 -9.83 -7.81 24.54
C PRO A 7 -8.67 -6.87 24.84
N ILE A 8 -7.61 -6.97 24.04
CA ILE A 8 -6.47 -6.04 24.05
C ILE A 8 -6.91 -4.78 23.33
N ARG A 9 -6.96 -3.65 24.04
CA ARG A 9 -7.30 -2.36 23.45
C ARG A 9 -6.09 -1.82 22.71
N VAL A 10 -6.23 -1.66 21.40
CA VAL A 10 -5.16 -1.23 20.50
C VAL A 10 -5.42 0.19 20.05
N LEU A 11 -4.48 1.10 20.28
CA LEU A 11 -4.44 2.37 19.57
C LEU A 11 -3.72 2.14 18.23
N HIS A 12 -4.40 2.36 17.10
CA HIS A 12 -3.80 2.26 15.77
C HIS A 12 -3.61 3.66 15.19
N LEU A 13 -2.38 4.14 15.15
CA LEU A 13 -1.99 5.41 14.54
C LEU A 13 -1.63 5.18 13.06
N ALA A 14 -2.52 5.63 12.17
CA ALA A 14 -2.37 5.46 10.72
C ALA A 14 -3.26 6.42 9.93
N SER A 15 -3.29 6.25 8.60
CA SER A 15 -4.15 6.99 7.67
C SER A 15 -5.48 6.24 7.47
N PHE A 16 -6.60 6.76 7.97
CA PHE A 16 -7.92 6.13 7.89
C PHE A 16 -8.89 6.84 6.95
N VAL A 17 -8.53 8.00 6.40
CA VAL A 17 -9.37 8.73 5.45
C VAL A 17 -8.58 9.23 4.23
N GLY A 18 -9.28 9.47 3.12
CA GLY A 18 -8.73 10.19 1.97
C GLY A 18 -7.99 9.33 0.93
N ASN A 19 -7.55 8.12 1.30
CA ASN A 19 -7.00 7.13 0.37
C ASN A 19 -7.53 5.72 0.70
N ILE A 20 -8.38 5.20 -0.18
CA ILE A 20 -9.02 3.89 0.00
C ILE A 20 -8.02 2.72 -0.01
N GLY A 21 -6.86 2.89 -0.65
CA GLY A 21 -5.80 1.89 -0.64
C GLY A 21 -5.18 1.70 0.75
N ASP A 22 -5.05 2.78 1.53
CA ASP A 22 -4.53 2.70 2.90
C ASP A 22 -5.52 1.93 3.79
N LEU A 23 -6.83 2.10 3.56
CA LEU A 23 -7.87 1.33 4.26
C LEU A 23 -7.80 -0.16 3.95
N ALA A 24 -7.53 -0.53 2.69
CA ALA A 24 -7.28 -1.91 2.31
C ALA A 24 -6.06 -2.49 3.04
N ASN A 25 -4.98 -1.71 3.15
CA ASN A 25 -3.80 -2.09 3.93
C ASN A 25 -4.17 -2.42 5.39
N HIS A 26 -4.87 -1.51 6.07
CA HIS A 26 -5.28 -1.72 7.47
C HIS A 26 -6.18 -2.93 7.63
N ALA A 27 -7.15 -3.12 6.73
CA ALA A 27 -8.07 -4.24 6.80
C ALA A 27 -7.35 -5.59 6.68
N GLY A 28 -6.43 -5.72 5.72
CA GLY A 28 -5.66 -6.95 5.56
C GLY A 28 -4.63 -7.16 6.68
N ALA A 29 -3.97 -6.11 7.16
CA ALA A 29 -3.08 -6.19 8.33
C ALA A 29 -3.83 -6.66 9.59
N ARG A 30 -5.00 -6.09 9.87
CA ARG A 30 -5.85 -6.49 11.00
C ARG A 30 -6.34 -7.94 10.86
N ARG A 31 -6.69 -8.36 9.64
CA ARG A 31 -7.06 -9.76 9.35
C ARG A 31 -5.91 -10.72 9.65
N LEU A 32 -4.69 -10.38 9.26
CA LEU A 32 -3.50 -11.19 9.56
C LEU A 32 -3.23 -11.26 11.06
N LEU A 33 -3.23 -10.13 11.75
CA LEU A 33 -3.01 -10.10 13.20
C LEU A 33 -4.06 -10.97 13.91
N ALA A 34 -5.34 -10.84 13.55
CA ALA A 34 -6.41 -11.64 14.13
C ALA A 34 -6.25 -13.16 13.89
N LYS A 35 -5.61 -13.56 12.79
CA LYS A 35 -5.35 -14.97 12.45
C LYS A 35 -4.14 -15.55 13.18
N HIS A 36 -3.11 -14.75 13.41
CA HIS A 36 -1.79 -15.23 13.83
C HIS A 36 -1.39 -14.87 15.25
N VAL A 37 -2.05 -13.89 15.87
CA VAL A 37 -1.80 -13.47 17.24
C VAL A 37 -2.85 -14.11 18.16
N PRO A 38 -2.48 -14.62 19.35
CA PRO A 38 -3.39 -15.34 20.26
C PRO A 38 -4.34 -14.42 21.05
N PHE A 39 -4.42 -13.14 20.68
CA PHE A 39 -5.17 -12.12 21.42
C PHE A 39 -6.32 -11.59 20.57
N ARG A 40 -7.47 -11.36 21.22
CA ARG A 40 -8.54 -10.58 20.61
C ARG A 40 -8.18 -9.10 20.65
N LEU A 41 -8.00 -8.49 19.48
CA LEU A 41 -7.63 -7.08 19.35
C LEU A 41 -8.87 -6.21 19.11
N GLU A 42 -8.99 -5.11 19.85
CA GLU A 42 -10.03 -4.10 19.66
C GLU A 42 -9.37 -2.76 19.30
N PHE A 43 -9.62 -2.28 18.09
CA PHE A 43 -8.90 -1.14 17.53
C PHE A 43 -9.62 0.18 17.78
N THR A 44 -8.89 1.15 18.31
CA THR A 44 -9.23 2.58 18.29
C THR A 44 -8.34 3.26 17.26
N GLU A 45 -8.95 3.96 16.32
CA GLU A 45 -8.26 4.62 15.21
C GLU A 45 -7.82 6.02 15.60
N LEU A 46 -6.59 6.38 15.23
CA LEU A 46 -6.05 7.72 15.38
C LEU A 46 -5.43 8.18 14.06
N GLU A 47 -6.02 9.20 13.44
CA GLU A 47 -5.61 9.69 12.12
C GLU A 47 -4.27 10.42 12.21
N ILE A 48 -3.24 9.83 11.61
CA ILE A 48 -1.88 10.39 11.60
C ILE A 48 -1.80 11.72 10.84
N ARG A 49 -2.64 11.94 9.82
CA ARG A 49 -2.65 13.22 9.11
C ARG A 49 -3.10 14.39 9.97
N GLU A 50 -3.84 14.17 11.05
CA GLU A 50 -4.17 15.24 12.01
C GLU A 50 -2.91 15.85 12.65
N PHE A 51 -1.82 15.08 12.76
CA PHE A 51 -0.52 15.57 13.21
C PHE A 51 0.15 16.45 12.14
N TYR A 52 0.05 16.05 10.87
CA TYR A 52 0.59 16.81 9.74
C TYR A 52 -0.18 18.11 9.48
N TRP A 53 -1.50 18.07 9.70
CA TRP A 53 -2.39 19.23 9.63
C TRP A 53 -2.34 20.11 10.88
N LYS A 54 -1.47 19.79 11.85
CA LYS A 54 -1.29 20.53 13.11
C LYS A 54 -2.55 20.61 13.97
N GLN A 55 -3.46 19.66 13.80
CA GLN A 55 -4.63 19.47 14.68
C GLN A 55 -4.24 18.67 15.93
N ARG A 56 -3.17 17.87 15.83
CA ARG A 56 -2.52 17.15 16.92
C ARG A 56 -1.01 17.34 16.88
N THR A 57 -0.32 16.94 17.95
CA THR A 57 1.13 16.99 18.05
C THR A 57 1.62 15.77 18.83
N PHE A 58 2.81 15.28 18.52
CA PHE A 58 3.48 14.26 19.30
C PHE A 58 4.05 14.88 20.58
N ASP A 59 3.19 15.06 21.58
CA ASP A 59 3.50 15.71 22.85
C ASP A 59 3.26 14.76 24.04
N ALA A 60 3.34 15.32 25.25
CA ALA A 60 3.04 14.58 26.48
C ALA A 60 1.62 14.02 26.49
N ALA A 61 0.63 14.75 25.96
CA ALA A 61 -0.76 14.31 25.93
C ALA A 61 -0.97 13.14 24.97
N PHE A 62 -0.28 13.12 23.83
CA PHE A 62 -0.23 11.94 22.95
C PHE A 62 0.35 10.72 23.68
N VAL A 63 1.48 10.87 24.36
CA VAL A 63 2.12 9.77 25.11
C VAL A 63 1.20 9.25 26.22
N ASP A 64 0.59 10.15 27.00
CA ASP A 64 -0.32 9.78 28.08
C ASP A 64 -1.58 9.08 27.53
N TYR A 65 -2.10 9.53 26.38
CA TYR A 65 -3.21 8.87 25.68
C TYR A 65 -2.81 7.48 25.17
N ALA A 66 -1.65 7.34 24.52
CA ALA A 66 -1.15 6.05 24.04
C ALA A 66 -0.91 5.06 25.18
N ASN A 67 -0.34 5.52 26.30
CA ASN A 67 -0.12 4.72 27.51
C ASN A 67 -1.43 4.27 28.19
N SER A 68 -2.58 4.82 27.81
CA SER A 68 -3.89 4.36 28.32
C SER A 68 -4.42 3.09 27.64
N PHE A 69 -3.75 2.62 26.57
CA PHE A 69 -4.08 1.42 25.82
C PHE A 69 -3.20 0.23 26.24
N ASP A 70 -3.58 -0.97 25.80
CA ASP A 70 -2.79 -2.18 26.04
C ASP A 70 -1.68 -2.35 24.97
N LEU A 71 -1.89 -1.80 23.77
CA LEU A 71 -0.95 -1.85 22.64
C LEU A 71 -1.08 -0.59 21.78
N LEU A 72 0.04 -0.04 21.34
CA LEU A 72 0.12 0.96 20.28
C LEU A 72 0.63 0.29 19.00
N ILE A 73 -0.11 0.45 17.89
CA ILE A 73 0.37 0.12 16.56
C ILE A 73 0.54 1.41 15.78
N ILE A 74 1.72 1.61 15.20
CA ILE A 74 1.98 2.69 14.24
C ILE A 74 2.33 2.02 12.91
N GLY A 75 1.47 2.12 11.89
CA GLY A 75 1.62 1.23 10.75
C GLY A 75 0.67 1.49 9.59
N GLY A 76 0.88 0.73 8.51
CA GLY A 76 0.01 0.73 7.34
C GLY A 76 0.19 1.93 6.38
N GLY A 77 1.36 2.56 6.41
CA GLY A 77 1.70 3.67 5.53
C GLY A 77 3.20 3.91 5.41
N ASN A 78 3.57 4.84 4.54
CA ASN A 78 4.94 5.29 4.33
C ASN A 78 5.26 6.42 5.32
N TYR A 79 5.66 6.08 6.55
CA TYR A 79 5.89 7.09 7.61
C TYR A 79 7.37 7.29 7.96
N PHE A 80 8.25 6.39 7.53
CA PHE A 80 9.69 6.63 7.57
C PHE A 80 10.11 7.38 6.30
N GLU A 81 9.58 8.59 6.13
CA GLU A 81 9.93 9.49 5.04
C GLU A 81 11.06 10.44 5.48
N LEU A 82 12.26 10.27 4.91
CA LEU A 82 13.45 10.92 5.46
C LEU A 82 13.65 12.39 5.05
N TRP A 83 12.73 12.93 4.23
CA TRP A 83 12.75 14.32 3.81
C TRP A 83 12.25 15.29 4.89
N VAL A 84 11.65 14.78 5.98
CA VAL A 84 11.07 15.57 7.09
C VAL A 84 12.16 16.03 8.06
N ASP A 85 13.09 16.87 7.57
CA ASP A 85 14.31 17.26 8.30
C ASP A 85 14.04 18.04 9.61
N HIS A 86 12.89 18.69 9.73
CA HIS A 86 12.53 19.42 10.94
C HIS A 86 12.14 18.50 12.11
N SER A 87 11.70 17.28 11.83
CA SER A 87 11.25 16.33 12.85
C SER A 87 12.41 15.81 13.71
N MET A 88 12.10 15.44 14.94
CA MET A 88 13.04 14.92 15.92
C MET A 88 13.57 13.53 15.58
N THR A 89 12.80 12.74 14.83
CA THR A 89 13.20 11.42 14.33
C THR A 89 13.75 11.44 12.91
N GLY A 90 13.70 12.57 12.21
CA GLY A 90 14.02 12.64 10.79
C GLY A 90 12.97 11.94 9.90
N THR A 91 11.76 11.71 10.41
CA THR A 91 10.65 11.03 9.70
C THR A 91 9.32 11.74 9.93
N SER A 92 8.24 11.23 9.35
CA SER A 92 6.88 11.75 9.59
C SER A 92 6.40 11.49 11.03
N ILE A 93 7.07 10.60 11.80
CA ILE A 93 6.76 10.35 13.22
C ILE A 93 7.60 11.30 14.10
N ASP A 94 7.13 12.52 14.31
CA ASP A 94 7.88 13.58 15.01
C ASP A 94 7.84 13.48 16.55
N ILE A 95 8.27 12.35 17.11
CA ILE A 95 8.33 12.15 18.57
C ILE A 95 9.75 12.41 19.10
N SER A 96 9.86 13.17 20.20
CA SER A 96 11.16 13.48 20.81
C SER A 96 11.74 12.28 21.58
N PRO A 97 13.07 12.21 21.79
CA PRO A 97 13.69 11.17 22.62
C PRO A 97 13.11 11.09 24.05
N ASP A 98 12.84 12.24 24.68
CA ASP A 98 12.25 12.29 26.03
C ASP A 98 10.83 11.72 26.06
N LEU A 99 10.03 11.99 25.03
CA LEU A 99 8.68 11.44 24.89
C LEU A 99 8.72 9.94 24.58
N MET A 100 9.67 9.50 23.75
CA MET A 100 9.91 8.08 23.50
C MET A 100 10.20 7.35 24.81
N GLN A 101 11.08 7.88 25.68
CA GLN A 101 11.37 7.26 26.98
C GLN A 101 10.13 7.11 27.86
N ARG A 102 9.18 8.05 27.78
CA ARG A 102 7.91 8.02 28.52
C ARG A 102 6.84 7.11 27.90
N LEU A 103 7.02 6.66 26.66
CA LEU A 103 6.12 5.75 25.98
C LEU A 103 6.35 4.32 26.51
N THR A 104 5.53 3.89 27.46
CA THR A 104 5.69 2.61 28.19
C THR A 104 4.82 1.51 27.61
N VAL A 105 3.72 1.87 26.93
CA VAL A 105 2.86 0.92 26.22
C VAL A 105 3.68 0.10 25.20
N PRO A 106 3.44 -1.21 25.10
CA PRO A 106 3.97 -2.01 24.00
C PRO A 106 3.70 -1.31 22.66
N THR A 107 4.73 -1.10 21.85
CA THR A 107 4.61 -0.34 20.59
C THR A 107 5.11 -1.15 19.42
N LEU A 108 4.21 -1.41 18.47
CA LEU A 108 4.50 -2.11 17.22
C LEU A 108 4.52 -1.13 16.06
N PHE A 109 5.71 -0.88 15.51
CA PHE A 109 5.91 -0.20 14.24
C PHE A 109 5.68 -1.23 13.11
N HIS A 110 4.45 -1.30 12.60
CA HIS A 110 3.99 -2.41 11.76
C HIS A 110 4.08 -2.10 10.26
N SER A 111 4.96 -2.81 9.56
CA SER A 111 5.05 -2.80 8.09
C SER A 111 5.16 -1.38 7.51
N LEU A 112 6.06 -0.56 8.07
CA LEU A 112 6.22 0.83 7.64
C LEU A 112 7.03 0.94 6.36
N GLY A 113 6.59 1.83 5.48
CA GLY A 113 7.38 2.26 4.32
C GLY A 113 8.55 3.15 4.75
N VAL A 114 9.73 2.90 4.18
CA VAL A 114 10.95 3.71 4.28
C VAL A 114 11.24 4.33 2.93
N ASP A 115 11.26 5.66 2.87
CA ASP A 115 11.36 6.38 1.61
C ASP A 115 12.49 7.42 1.61
N THR A 116 13.46 7.18 0.72
CA THR A 116 14.58 8.07 0.39
C THR A 116 14.35 8.83 -0.93
N GLY A 117 13.27 8.54 -1.67
CA GLY A 117 13.03 9.03 -3.03
C GLY A 117 12.79 10.54 -3.13
N GLN A 118 12.42 11.19 -2.03
CA GLN A 118 12.32 12.66 -1.95
C GLN A 118 13.64 13.34 -1.53
N GLY A 119 14.70 12.55 -1.32
CA GLY A 119 15.97 13.00 -0.75
C GLY A 119 15.93 13.07 0.78
N TYR A 120 17.12 13.14 1.38
CA TYR A 120 17.31 13.30 2.82
C TYR A 120 18.66 13.95 3.12
N THR A 121 18.85 14.44 4.34
CA THR A 121 20.11 15.07 4.79
C THR A 121 20.86 14.13 5.71
N GLU A 122 22.17 14.35 5.92
CA GLU A 122 22.92 13.62 6.95
C GLU A 122 22.29 13.78 8.35
N ARG A 123 21.67 14.93 8.60
CA ARG A 123 20.97 15.22 9.85
C ARG A 123 19.72 14.35 10.01
N SER A 124 18.85 14.28 9.00
CA SER A 124 17.63 13.46 9.09
C SER A 124 17.97 11.97 9.13
N ALA A 125 18.99 11.52 8.38
CA ALA A 125 19.53 10.17 8.48
C ALA A 125 20.07 9.84 9.88
N GLY A 126 20.84 10.76 10.49
CA GLY A 126 21.38 10.57 11.84
C GLY A 126 20.28 10.50 12.90
N ARG A 127 19.23 11.31 12.77
CA ARG A 127 18.04 11.25 13.65
C ARG A 127 17.27 9.95 13.48
N PHE A 128 17.09 9.49 12.23
CA PHE A 128 16.41 8.24 11.96
C PHE A 128 17.18 7.04 12.53
N ARG A 129 18.52 7.04 12.40
CA ARG A 129 19.38 6.05 13.04
C ARG A 129 19.19 6.01 14.56
N ALA A 130 19.31 7.16 15.24
CA ALA A 130 19.16 7.22 16.69
C ALA A 130 17.76 6.78 17.15
N PHE A 131 16.73 7.11 16.37
CA PHE A 131 15.37 6.67 16.59
C PHE A 131 15.23 5.14 16.49
N ILE A 132 15.77 4.53 15.42
CA ILE A 132 15.72 3.08 15.23
C ILE A 132 16.56 2.34 16.27
N GLU A 133 17.74 2.84 16.64
CA GLU A 133 18.54 2.30 17.75
C GLU A 133 17.72 2.25 19.05
N THR A 134 17.04 3.36 19.37
CA THR A 134 16.13 3.42 20.53
C THR A 134 15.01 2.39 20.46
N VAL A 135 14.45 2.13 19.27
CA VAL A 135 13.40 1.13 19.08
C VAL A 135 13.95 -0.29 19.24
N LEU A 136 15.14 -0.58 18.71
CA LEU A 136 15.75 -1.90 18.77
C LEU A 136 16.29 -2.26 20.17
N ASP A 137 16.70 -1.26 20.96
CA ASP A 137 17.21 -1.46 22.32
C ASP A 137 16.10 -1.70 23.37
N ARG A 138 14.82 -1.62 22.97
CA ARG A 138 13.69 -1.67 23.89
C ARG A 138 12.82 -2.90 23.71
N ASP A 139 12.74 -3.72 24.75
CA ASP A 139 11.92 -4.94 24.75
C ASP A 139 10.42 -4.68 24.56
N ASN A 140 9.91 -3.51 24.94
CA ASN A 140 8.52 -3.12 24.75
C ASN A 140 8.24 -2.55 23.34
N MET A 141 9.18 -2.61 22.41
CA MET A 141 9.02 -2.13 21.04
C MET A 141 9.38 -3.20 20.02
N PHE A 142 8.71 -3.16 18.87
CA PHE A 142 9.01 -4.01 17.73
C PHE A 142 8.84 -3.21 16.45
N VAL A 143 9.73 -3.40 15.49
CA VAL A 143 9.67 -2.73 14.18
C VAL A 143 9.77 -3.73 13.03
N SER A 144 8.92 -3.55 12.03
CA SER A 144 9.03 -4.19 10.73
C SER A 144 8.80 -3.17 9.61
N VAL A 145 9.41 -3.43 8.46
CA VAL A 145 9.28 -2.57 7.26
C VAL A 145 8.62 -3.29 6.10
N ARG A 146 8.03 -2.52 5.20
CA ARG A 146 7.23 -3.02 4.09
C ARG A 146 8.08 -3.62 2.95
N ASN A 147 7.49 -4.55 2.19
CA ASN A 147 8.04 -5.08 0.94
C ASN A 147 7.77 -4.17 -0.29
N ASP A 148 8.29 -2.95 -0.26
CA ASP A 148 8.13 -1.93 -1.32
C ASP A 148 9.44 -1.22 -1.67
N GLY A 149 10.57 -1.85 -1.34
CA GLY A 149 11.89 -1.24 -1.36
C GLY A 149 12.39 -0.72 -0.02
N SER A 150 11.58 -0.79 1.04
CA SER A 150 11.97 -0.27 2.36
C SER A 150 13.23 -0.93 2.92
N THR A 151 13.43 -2.24 2.72
CA THR A 151 14.65 -2.93 3.15
C THR A 151 15.88 -2.36 2.46
N ARG A 152 15.79 -2.04 1.16
CA ARG A 152 16.90 -1.38 0.43
C ARG A 152 17.18 0.00 1.00
N ALA A 153 16.15 0.79 1.27
CA ALA A 153 16.30 2.12 1.87
C ALA A 153 16.87 2.06 3.30
N LEU A 154 16.50 1.06 4.11
CA LEU A 154 17.15 0.82 5.41
C LEU A 154 18.64 0.53 5.25
N ASN A 155 19.02 -0.32 4.30
CA ASN A 155 20.43 -0.63 4.06
C ASN A 155 21.22 0.62 3.64
N GLU A 156 20.64 1.47 2.80
CA GLU A 156 21.21 2.74 2.37
C GLU A 156 21.48 3.69 3.55
N VAL A 157 20.51 3.84 4.46
CA VAL A 157 20.58 4.85 5.53
C VAL A 157 21.25 4.33 6.80
N LEU A 158 20.90 3.11 7.21
CA LEU A 158 21.33 2.52 8.49
C LEU A 158 22.56 1.62 8.35
N GLY A 159 22.83 1.12 7.15
CA GLY A 159 23.85 0.10 6.90
C GLY A 159 23.34 -1.31 7.18
N THR A 160 23.96 -2.30 6.54
CA THR A 160 23.52 -3.70 6.53
C THR A 160 23.46 -4.34 7.92
N THR A 161 24.43 -4.03 8.77
CA THR A 161 24.51 -4.58 10.14
C THR A 161 23.29 -4.24 10.98
N MET A 162 22.71 -3.05 10.83
CA MET A 162 21.52 -2.64 11.57
C MET A 162 20.24 -3.08 10.85
N ALA A 163 20.19 -2.91 9.53
CA ALA A 163 19.01 -3.23 8.73
C ALA A 163 18.59 -4.71 8.84
N GLN A 164 19.53 -5.64 8.98
CA GLN A 164 19.24 -7.08 9.14
C GLN A 164 18.42 -7.44 10.40
N HIS A 165 18.40 -6.56 11.41
CA HIS A 165 17.60 -6.77 12.62
C HIS A 165 16.13 -6.39 12.46
N ILE A 166 15.78 -5.74 11.34
CA ILE A 166 14.43 -5.24 11.08
C ILE A 166 13.77 -6.16 10.04
N PRO A 167 12.85 -7.05 10.45
CA PRO A 167 12.22 -7.97 9.52
C PRO A 167 11.33 -7.24 8.52
N THR A 168 11.26 -7.78 7.31
CA THR A 168 10.29 -7.35 6.30
C THR A 168 8.92 -7.97 6.57
N MET A 169 7.87 -7.16 6.52
CA MET A 169 6.48 -7.57 6.57
C MET A 169 5.81 -7.16 5.25
N PRO A 170 5.11 -8.07 4.55
CA PRO A 170 4.37 -7.67 3.37
C PRO A 170 3.25 -6.67 3.70
N ASP A 171 2.97 -5.76 2.76
CA ASP A 171 1.86 -4.83 2.90
C ASP A 171 0.54 -5.54 3.20
N GLY A 172 -0.27 -4.99 4.11
CA GLY A 172 -1.55 -5.57 4.49
C GLY A 172 -2.52 -5.70 3.32
N GLY A 173 -2.38 -4.89 2.27
CA GLY A 173 -3.25 -4.91 1.10
C GLY A 173 -3.25 -6.25 0.37
N PHE A 174 -2.15 -7.02 0.44
CA PHE A 174 -2.09 -8.39 -0.12
C PHE A 174 -3.09 -9.35 0.53
N PHE A 175 -3.53 -9.03 1.75
CA PHE A 175 -4.41 -9.87 2.56
C PHE A 175 -5.78 -9.24 2.74
N ALA A 176 -6.04 -8.12 2.07
CA ALA A 176 -7.35 -7.50 2.02
C ALA A 176 -8.26 -8.34 1.13
N ALA A 177 -9.45 -8.67 1.63
CA ALA A 177 -10.43 -9.45 0.89
C ALA A 177 -11.82 -8.85 1.09
N PRO A 178 -12.67 -8.83 0.04
CA PRO A 178 -14.05 -8.41 0.22
C PRO A 178 -14.80 -9.39 1.15
N PRO A 179 -15.86 -8.92 1.84
CA PRO A 179 -16.65 -9.77 2.74
C PRO A 179 -17.39 -10.91 2.02
N ARG A 180 -17.58 -10.79 0.70
CA ARG A 180 -18.22 -11.80 -0.16
C ARG A 180 -17.41 -11.99 -1.43
N SER A 181 -17.25 -13.25 -1.85
CA SER A 181 -16.67 -13.57 -3.15
C SER A 181 -17.56 -13.05 -4.26
N ALA A 182 -17.00 -12.29 -5.18
CA ALA A 182 -17.66 -11.99 -6.44
C ALA A 182 -17.86 -13.29 -7.24
N THR A 183 -19.02 -13.46 -7.87
CA THR A 183 -19.27 -14.56 -8.81
C THR A 183 -18.67 -14.23 -10.16
N SER A 184 -17.85 -15.13 -10.71
CA SER A 184 -17.40 -15.10 -12.09
C SER A 184 -18.54 -15.54 -13.03
N GLY A 185 -18.70 -14.83 -14.15
CA GLY A 185 -19.76 -15.11 -15.13
C GLY A 185 -20.12 -13.94 -16.05
N ARG A 186 -19.21 -12.98 -16.24
CA ARG A 186 -19.43 -11.78 -17.04
C ARG A 186 -18.35 -11.66 -18.11
N SER A 187 -18.63 -10.81 -19.10
CA SER A 187 -17.66 -10.43 -20.13
C SER A 187 -16.33 -9.94 -19.50
N PRO A 188 -15.18 -10.15 -20.17
CA PRO A 188 -13.88 -9.78 -19.63
C PRO A 188 -13.84 -8.34 -19.11
N CYS A 189 -13.28 -8.12 -17.93
CA CYS A 189 -13.25 -6.80 -17.30
C CYS A 189 -11.84 -6.41 -16.85
N ILE A 190 -11.32 -5.31 -17.41
CA ILE A 190 -10.05 -4.72 -16.99
C ILE A 190 -10.32 -3.59 -15.99
N GLY A 191 -9.68 -3.64 -14.83
CA GLY A 191 -9.60 -2.51 -13.90
C GLY A 191 -8.36 -1.66 -14.18
N ILE A 192 -8.50 -0.34 -14.33
CA ILE A 192 -7.37 0.56 -14.57
C ILE A 192 -7.33 1.64 -13.50
N ASN A 193 -6.24 1.71 -12.74
CA ASN A 193 -5.96 2.82 -11.84
C ASN A 193 -4.89 3.74 -12.43
N ILE A 194 -5.20 5.03 -12.49
CA ILE A 194 -4.24 6.09 -12.82
C ILE A 194 -4.06 7.05 -11.64
N ALA A 195 -2.85 7.55 -11.44
CA ALA A 195 -2.49 8.40 -10.29
C ALA A 195 -2.44 9.89 -10.66
N GLY A 196 -3.32 10.70 -10.08
CA GLY A 196 -3.48 12.12 -10.41
C GLY A 196 -2.73 13.13 -9.53
N ASP A 197 -1.91 12.68 -8.59
CA ASP A 197 -1.08 13.51 -7.70
C ASP A 197 0.39 13.52 -8.14
N MET A 198 1.15 14.56 -7.74
CA MET A 198 2.59 14.66 -8.04
C MET A 198 2.95 14.46 -9.52
N LEU A 199 2.12 14.97 -10.44
CA LEU A 199 2.24 14.71 -11.89
C LEU A 199 3.65 15.03 -12.42
N ASP A 200 4.25 16.14 -11.97
CA ASP A 200 5.61 16.54 -12.38
C ASP A 200 6.69 15.52 -11.98
N LYS A 201 6.52 14.83 -10.85
CA LYS A 201 7.44 13.76 -10.41
C LYS A 201 7.14 12.43 -11.09
N ARG A 202 5.89 12.22 -11.47
CA ARG A 202 5.41 10.96 -12.06
C ARG A 202 5.73 10.87 -13.55
N PHE A 203 5.71 12.00 -14.24
CA PHE A 203 5.97 12.10 -15.67
C PHE A 203 7.26 12.87 -15.90
N ASP A 204 8.36 12.30 -15.39
CA ASP A 204 9.72 12.82 -15.46
C ASP A 204 10.54 12.27 -16.65
N GLY A 205 9.90 11.49 -17.53
CA GLY A 205 10.49 10.84 -18.69
C GLY A 205 10.16 11.52 -20.03
N GLY A 206 10.04 10.71 -21.09
CA GLY A 206 9.76 11.20 -22.45
C GLY A 206 8.35 11.77 -22.65
N LEU A 207 7.39 11.39 -21.82
CA LEU A 207 5.99 11.81 -21.89
C LEU A 207 5.64 12.78 -20.77
N ASN A 208 4.89 13.82 -21.12
CA ASN A 208 4.12 14.59 -20.16
C ASN A 208 2.72 13.95 -19.93
N VAL A 209 1.92 14.57 -19.07
CA VAL A 209 0.57 14.09 -18.73
C VAL A 209 -0.32 13.94 -19.97
N ASP A 210 -0.33 14.90 -20.89
CA ASP A 210 -1.18 14.82 -22.08
C ASP A 210 -0.77 13.68 -23.01
N GLY A 211 0.53 13.52 -23.25
CA GLY A 211 1.05 12.42 -24.06
C GLY A 211 0.73 11.06 -23.44
N PHE A 212 0.87 10.93 -22.12
CA PHE A 212 0.44 9.72 -21.40
C PHE A 212 -1.06 9.43 -21.59
N LEU A 213 -1.93 10.44 -21.45
CA LEU A 213 -3.37 10.25 -21.57
C LEU A 213 -3.79 9.86 -22.99
N GLU A 214 -3.19 10.47 -24.03
CA GLU A 214 -3.45 10.10 -25.43
C GLU A 214 -3.02 8.67 -25.74
N GLU A 215 -1.84 8.29 -25.29
CA GLU A 215 -1.30 6.97 -25.56
C GLU A 215 -2.03 5.87 -24.77
N LEU A 216 -2.43 6.13 -23.53
CA LEU A 216 -3.29 5.24 -22.75
C LEU A 216 -4.68 5.09 -23.37
N ALA A 217 -5.30 6.19 -23.83
CA ALA A 217 -6.60 6.14 -24.50
C ALA A 217 -6.53 5.32 -25.79
N THR A 218 -5.46 5.49 -26.58
CA THR A 218 -5.20 4.72 -27.80
C THR A 218 -5.10 3.23 -27.50
N ALA A 219 -4.31 2.84 -26.49
CA ALA A 219 -4.16 1.46 -26.07
C ALA A 219 -5.51 0.86 -25.60
N CYS A 220 -6.28 1.60 -24.81
CA CYS A 220 -7.58 1.15 -24.32
C CYS A 220 -8.60 0.98 -25.46
N CYS A 221 -8.63 1.90 -26.43
CA CYS A 221 -9.47 1.77 -27.62
C CYS A 221 -9.06 0.54 -28.45
N GLY A 222 -7.76 0.32 -28.67
CA GLY A 222 -7.26 -0.87 -29.38
C GLY A 222 -7.63 -2.18 -28.69
N LEU A 223 -7.56 -2.23 -27.36
CA LEU A 223 -8.02 -3.36 -26.56
C LEU A 223 -9.54 -3.60 -26.74
N LEU A 224 -10.34 -2.54 -26.65
CA LEU A 224 -11.79 -2.60 -26.83
C LEU A 224 -12.20 -2.98 -28.26
N ASP A 225 -11.40 -2.66 -29.27
CA ASP A 225 -11.61 -3.08 -30.66
C ASP A 225 -11.37 -4.59 -30.83
N GLN A 226 -10.31 -5.11 -30.21
CA GLN A 226 -9.94 -6.53 -30.27
C GLN A 226 -10.88 -7.45 -29.49
N GLN A 227 -11.55 -6.93 -28.45
CA GLN A 227 -12.40 -7.70 -27.54
C GLN A 227 -13.81 -7.09 -27.46
N PRO A 228 -14.77 -7.51 -28.31
CA PRO A 228 -16.09 -6.88 -28.43
C PRO A 228 -16.90 -6.79 -27.13
N ASP A 229 -16.80 -7.80 -26.27
CA ASP A 229 -17.57 -7.87 -25.03
C ASP A 229 -16.82 -7.29 -23.83
N MET A 230 -15.54 -6.96 -23.97
CA MET A 230 -14.72 -6.50 -22.86
C MET A 230 -15.15 -5.12 -22.34
N ARG A 231 -14.98 -4.93 -21.04
CA ARG A 231 -15.22 -3.67 -20.34
C ARG A 231 -13.95 -3.16 -19.68
N ILE A 232 -13.87 -1.83 -19.56
CA ILE A 232 -12.83 -1.13 -18.80
C ILE A 232 -13.49 -0.36 -17.67
N VAL A 233 -12.97 -0.50 -16.46
CA VAL A 233 -13.40 0.25 -15.28
C VAL A 233 -12.23 1.06 -14.75
N LEU A 234 -12.35 2.38 -14.75
CA LEU A 234 -11.36 3.30 -14.22
C LEU A 234 -11.54 3.41 -12.70
N MET A 235 -10.52 3.03 -11.93
CA MET A 235 -10.58 2.83 -10.48
C MET A 235 -9.80 3.93 -9.73
N PRO A 236 -10.43 5.04 -9.33
CA PRO A 236 -9.77 6.05 -8.50
C PRO A 236 -9.49 5.54 -7.08
N HIS A 237 -8.42 6.00 -6.43
CA HIS A 237 -8.19 5.78 -4.99
C HIS A 237 -8.29 7.05 -4.17
N ILE A 238 -8.01 8.19 -4.80
CA ILE A 238 -8.12 9.53 -4.22
C ILE A 238 -8.80 10.48 -5.20
N TRP A 239 -9.23 11.64 -4.72
CA TRP A 239 -9.92 12.64 -5.55
C TRP A 239 -9.08 13.18 -6.71
N ARG A 240 -7.76 13.25 -6.56
CA ARG A 240 -6.87 13.68 -7.66
C ARG A 240 -6.89 12.70 -8.84
N ASP A 241 -7.11 11.40 -8.60
CA ASP A 241 -7.26 10.42 -9.67
C ASP A 241 -8.51 10.69 -10.49
N VAL A 242 -9.60 11.09 -9.84
CA VAL A 242 -10.86 11.47 -10.50
C VAL A 242 -10.61 12.65 -11.44
N SER A 243 -9.82 13.64 -11.02
CA SER A 243 -9.45 14.77 -11.88
C SER A 243 -8.65 14.35 -13.12
N LEU A 244 -7.75 13.37 -13.00
CA LEU A 244 -6.98 12.85 -14.13
C LEU A 244 -7.86 11.97 -15.04
N ILE A 245 -8.73 11.14 -14.45
CA ILE A 245 -9.73 10.34 -15.17
C ILE A 245 -10.67 11.24 -15.99
N ALA A 246 -11.12 12.36 -15.42
CA ALA A 246 -11.97 13.31 -16.13
C ALA A 246 -11.28 13.90 -17.39
N GLN A 247 -9.95 14.01 -17.39
CA GLN A 247 -9.17 14.41 -18.56
C GLN A 247 -8.97 13.26 -19.55
N LEU A 248 -8.91 12.02 -19.07
CA LEU A 248 -8.80 10.83 -19.92
C LEU A 248 -10.09 10.58 -20.74
N LEU A 249 -11.27 10.72 -20.11
CA LEU A 249 -12.55 10.32 -20.72
C LEU A 249 -12.82 10.94 -22.10
N PRO A 250 -12.58 12.25 -22.36
CA PRO A 250 -12.79 12.86 -23.68
C PRO A 250 -11.95 12.27 -24.83
N ARG A 251 -10.91 11.48 -24.51
CA ARG A 251 -10.01 10.85 -25.50
C ARG A 251 -10.54 9.49 -26.00
N PHE A 252 -11.60 8.97 -25.37
CA PHE A 252 -12.30 7.77 -25.82
C PHE A 252 -13.35 8.11 -26.88
N ALA A 253 -13.57 7.17 -27.80
CA ALA A 253 -14.75 7.23 -28.66
C ALA A 253 -16.04 7.16 -27.82
N ASP A 254 -17.02 8.02 -28.12
CA ASP A 254 -18.32 8.12 -27.41
C ASP A 254 -19.06 6.77 -27.35
N SER A 255 -18.87 5.95 -28.39
CA SER A 255 -19.40 4.59 -28.49
C SER A 255 -18.94 3.65 -27.37
N TYR A 256 -17.74 3.86 -26.82
CA TYR A 256 -17.17 3.10 -25.70
C TYR A 256 -17.63 3.65 -24.36
N LEU A 257 -17.64 4.98 -24.20
CA LEU A 257 -18.13 5.65 -22.99
C LEU A 257 -19.58 5.26 -22.68
N ARG A 258 -20.43 5.11 -23.69
CA ARG A 258 -21.85 4.75 -23.51
C ARG A 258 -22.10 3.30 -23.09
N ARG A 259 -21.14 2.38 -23.28
CA ARG A 259 -21.43 0.93 -23.24
C ARG A 259 -20.40 0.11 -22.47
N ARG A 260 -19.12 0.44 -22.59
CA ARG A 260 -18.00 -0.45 -22.21
C ARG A 260 -16.97 0.17 -21.26
N VAL A 261 -16.98 1.49 -21.09
CA VAL A 261 -16.14 2.20 -20.12
C VAL A 261 -16.99 2.66 -18.94
N ALA A 262 -16.51 2.45 -17.72
CA ALA A 262 -17.12 2.95 -16.49
C ALA A 262 -16.06 3.56 -15.57
N VAL A 263 -16.51 4.39 -14.63
CA VAL A 263 -15.67 4.90 -13.54
C VAL A 263 -16.16 4.27 -12.24
N GLY A 264 -15.26 3.61 -11.52
CA GLY A 264 -15.54 3.06 -10.20
C GLY A 264 -15.86 4.16 -9.19
N ARG A 265 -16.72 3.83 -8.23
CA ARG A 265 -17.09 4.76 -7.16
C ARG A 265 -15.88 5.07 -6.28
N LEU A 266 -15.68 6.34 -5.95
CA LEU A 266 -14.71 6.77 -4.95
C LEU A 266 -15.45 7.14 -3.64
N GLU A 267 -15.25 6.32 -2.62
CA GLU A 267 -15.62 6.64 -1.23
C GLU A 267 -14.40 6.29 -0.34
N PRO A 268 -13.49 7.25 -0.08
CA PRO A 268 -12.20 6.97 0.54
C PRO A 268 -12.32 6.95 2.08
N THR A 269 -13.28 6.17 2.57
CA THR A 269 -13.60 5.91 3.97
C THR A 269 -13.95 4.44 4.14
N GLN A 270 -14.10 3.97 5.38
CA GLN A 270 -14.43 2.57 5.67
C GLN A 270 -15.70 2.07 4.94
N ASN A 271 -16.66 2.97 4.68
CA ASN A 271 -17.91 2.63 3.97
C ASN A 271 -17.69 2.20 2.52
N GLY A 272 -16.64 2.70 1.86
CA GLY A 272 -16.33 2.36 0.47
C GLY A 272 -15.46 1.11 0.31
N LEU A 273 -14.90 0.58 1.40
CA LEU A 273 -13.86 -0.44 1.34
C LEU A 273 -14.35 -1.77 0.75
N ASP A 274 -15.54 -2.22 1.16
CA ASP A 274 -16.07 -3.51 0.70
C ASP A 274 -16.33 -3.51 -0.81
N GLU A 275 -16.91 -2.42 -1.33
CA GLU A 275 -17.15 -2.23 -2.77
C GLU A 275 -15.82 -2.12 -3.53
N PHE A 276 -14.84 -1.39 -2.98
CA PHE A 276 -13.51 -1.27 -3.54
C PHE A 276 -12.82 -2.63 -3.72
N LEU A 277 -12.78 -3.45 -2.65
CA LEU A 277 -12.17 -4.78 -2.69
C LEU A 277 -12.94 -5.75 -3.59
N ALA A 278 -14.28 -5.67 -3.59
CA ALA A 278 -15.12 -6.49 -4.45
C ALA A 278 -14.88 -6.21 -5.94
N ASN A 279 -14.70 -4.92 -6.30
CA ASN A 279 -14.36 -4.54 -7.67
C ASN A 279 -13.00 -5.13 -8.08
N TYR A 280 -11.97 -4.99 -7.24
CA TYR A 280 -10.64 -5.54 -7.55
C TYR A 280 -10.66 -7.06 -7.71
N GLN A 281 -11.37 -7.78 -6.85
CA GLN A 281 -11.51 -9.24 -6.95
C GLN A 281 -12.26 -9.68 -8.23
N ALA A 282 -13.19 -8.85 -8.70
CA ALA A 282 -14.05 -9.18 -9.84
C ALA A 282 -13.39 -8.94 -11.21
N PHE A 283 -12.24 -8.25 -11.26
CA PHE A 283 -11.54 -8.03 -12.52
C PHE A 283 -10.82 -9.30 -13.02
N ASP A 284 -10.60 -9.34 -14.34
CA ASP A 284 -9.79 -10.36 -15.00
C ASP A 284 -8.34 -9.92 -15.14
N LEU A 285 -8.11 -8.62 -15.28
CA LEU A 285 -6.79 -8.02 -15.33
C LEU A 285 -6.84 -6.63 -14.68
N VAL A 286 -5.79 -6.28 -13.95
CA VAL A 286 -5.61 -4.94 -13.41
C VAL A 286 -4.37 -4.27 -13.98
N LEU A 287 -4.49 -2.98 -14.31
CA LEU A 287 -3.40 -2.10 -14.69
C LEU A 287 -3.33 -0.96 -13.67
N GLY A 288 -2.24 -0.82 -12.91
CA GLY A 288 -2.21 0.10 -11.76
C GLY A 288 -0.97 0.99 -11.65
N MET A 289 -1.17 2.30 -11.54
CA MET A 289 -0.11 3.28 -11.20
C MET A 289 0.09 3.44 -9.68
N ARG A 290 -0.97 3.26 -8.88
CA ARG A 290 -0.85 3.30 -7.41
C ARG A 290 -0.40 1.97 -6.84
N PHE A 291 0.34 2.03 -5.73
CA PHE A 291 0.84 0.86 -5.03
C PHE A 291 -0.28 -0.15 -4.67
N HIS A 292 -1.36 0.32 -4.01
CA HIS A 292 -2.48 -0.55 -3.63
C HIS A 292 -3.34 -1.03 -4.81
N ALA A 293 -3.28 -0.37 -5.96
CA ALA A 293 -3.89 -0.87 -7.20
C ALA A 293 -3.11 -2.04 -7.80
N ASN A 294 -1.92 -2.35 -7.27
CA ASN A 294 -1.15 -3.54 -7.61
C ASN A 294 -1.23 -4.58 -6.50
N VAL A 295 -0.94 -4.18 -5.26
CA VAL A 295 -0.90 -5.07 -4.10
C VAL A 295 -2.23 -5.79 -3.82
N CYS A 296 -3.36 -5.06 -3.83
CA CYS A 296 -4.67 -5.65 -3.52
C CYS A 296 -5.06 -6.75 -4.52
N PRO A 297 -5.08 -6.50 -5.85
CA PRO A 297 -5.45 -7.55 -6.81
C PRO A 297 -4.45 -8.70 -6.86
N ILE A 298 -3.12 -8.47 -6.70
CA ILE A 298 -2.15 -9.55 -6.58
C ILE A 298 -2.53 -10.46 -5.39
N GLY A 299 -2.83 -9.87 -4.23
CA GLY A 299 -3.30 -10.57 -3.04
C GLY A 299 -4.58 -11.40 -3.26
N MET A 300 -5.44 -10.95 -4.17
CA MET A 300 -6.68 -11.63 -4.55
C MET A 300 -6.49 -12.68 -5.66
N GLY A 301 -5.26 -12.92 -6.12
CA GLY A 301 -4.97 -13.83 -7.23
C GLY A 301 -5.45 -13.30 -8.59
N VAL A 302 -5.60 -11.98 -8.72
CA VAL A 302 -6.00 -11.32 -9.96
C VAL A 302 -4.73 -10.88 -10.72
N PRO A 303 -4.55 -11.29 -11.98
CA PRO A 303 -3.43 -10.86 -12.80
C PRO A 303 -3.31 -9.34 -12.83
N THR A 304 -2.11 -8.82 -12.58
CA THR A 304 -1.87 -7.38 -12.44
C THR A 304 -0.62 -6.96 -13.17
N ARG A 305 -0.66 -5.82 -13.87
CA ARG A 305 0.51 -5.14 -14.44
C ARG A 305 0.71 -3.78 -13.80
N GLY A 306 1.95 -3.53 -13.41
CA GLY A 306 2.36 -2.25 -12.83
C GLY A 306 2.58 -1.24 -13.93
N LEU A 307 1.86 -0.13 -13.87
CA LEU A 307 2.10 1.03 -14.71
C LEU A 307 3.16 1.89 -14.03
N LEU A 308 4.42 1.71 -14.43
CA LEU A 308 5.56 2.34 -13.79
C LEU A 308 5.62 3.81 -14.14
N ASN A 309 5.41 4.63 -13.11
CA ASN A 309 5.71 6.06 -13.13
C ASN A 309 6.13 6.58 -11.75
N TYR A 310 6.39 5.68 -10.82
CA TYR A 310 6.82 6.00 -9.46
C TYR A 310 7.63 4.82 -8.88
N PRO A 311 8.75 5.07 -8.19
CA PRO A 311 9.72 4.03 -7.81
C PRO A 311 9.13 2.87 -6.99
N GLN A 312 8.15 3.13 -6.11
CA GLN A 312 7.52 2.12 -5.26
C GLN A 312 6.88 0.99 -6.07
N VAL A 313 6.31 1.28 -7.24
CA VAL A 313 5.74 0.24 -8.10
C VAL A 313 6.85 -0.62 -8.70
N GLN A 314 7.94 -0.01 -9.17
CA GLN A 314 9.09 -0.78 -9.65
C GLN A 314 9.64 -1.70 -8.55
N ARG A 315 9.88 -1.15 -7.36
CA ARG A 315 10.46 -1.89 -6.23
C ARG A 315 9.55 -3.04 -5.78
N LEU A 316 8.24 -2.86 -5.81
CA LEU A 316 7.28 -3.95 -5.57
C LEU A 316 7.52 -5.13 -6.51
N TYR A 317 7.56 -4.88 -7.81
CA TYR A 317 7.70 -5.93 -8.80
C TYR A 317 9.10 -6.56 -8.81
N GLU A 318 10.15 -5.80 -8.48
CA GLU A 318 11.50 -6.35 -8.25
C GLU A 318 11.51 -7.30 -7.04
N GLU A 319 10.88 -6.93 -5.92
CA GLU A 319 10.83 -7.76 -4.71
C GLU A 319 9.94 -8.99 -4.85
N LEU A 320 8.95 -8.95 -5.74
CA LEU A 320 8.12 -10.10 -6.11
C LEU A 320 8.75 -10.99 -7.18
N ASP A 321 9.94 -10.63 -7.70
CA ASP A 321 10.59 -11.31 -8.83
C ASP A 321 9.70 -11.38 -10.08
N LEU A 322 9.00 -10.28 -10.38
CA LEU A 322 8.07 -10.12 -11.50
C LEU A 322 8.34 -8.85 -12.35
N PRO A 323 9.60 -8.50 -12.68
CA PRO A 323 9.90 -7.26 -13.42
C PRO A 323 9.23 -7.21 -14.80
N GLU A 324 8.95 -8.35 -15.43
CA GLU A 324 8.27 -8.46 -16.74
C GLU A 324 6.78 -8.09 -16.71
N ARG A 325 6.21 -7.94 -15.51
CA ARG A 325 4.84 -7.44 -15.32
C ARG A 325 4.77 -5.91 -15.31
N LEU A 326 5.90 -5.21 -15.31
CA LEU A 326 5.95 -3.75 -15.39
C LEU A 326 5.82 -3.24 -16.83
N VAL A 327 5.10 -2.14 -16.97
CA VAL A 327 5.08 -1.32 -18.19
C VAL A 327 5.46 0.10 -17.80
N ASP A 328 6.61 0.58 -18.27
CA ASP A 328 6.99 1.98 -18.10
C ASP A 328 6.12 2.88 -18.96
N VAL A 329 5.31 3.72 -18.31
CA VAL A 329 4.33 4.62 -18.94
C VAL A 329 4.87 6.04 -19.09
N ARG A 330 6.14 6.27 -18.76
CA ARG A 330 6.80 7.57 -18.90
C ARG A 330 7.41 7.78 -20.27
N ASP A 331 7.54 6.73 -21.06
CA ASP A 331 8.19 6.77 -22.38
C ASP A 331 7.21 6.48 -23.52
N HIS A 332 7.43 7.14 -24.65
CA HIS A 332 6.68 6.90 -25.88
C HIS A 332 6.66 5.42 -26.28
N GLY A 333 5.58 5.00 -26.91
CA GLY A 333 5.37 3.62 -27.37
C GLY A 333 4.92 2.66 -26.27
N PHE A 334 4.69 3.12 -25.03
CA PHE A 334 4.14 2.27 -23.97
C PHE A 334 2.74 1.77 -24.29
N GLY A 335 1.93 2.49 -25.06
CA GLY A 335 0.55 2.13 -25.37
C GLY A 335 0.49 0.82 -26.17
N VAL A 336 1.37 0.66 -27.16
CA VAL A 336 1.51 -0.58 -27.92
C VAL A 336 1.95 -1.73 -27.01
N ARG A 337 3.01 -1.50 -26.20
CA ARG A 337 3.51 -2.50 -25.24
C ARG A 337 2.42 -2.93 -24.26
N LEU A 338 1.65 -1.98 -23.75
CA LEU A 338 0.56 -2.22 -22.80
C LEU A 338 -0.57 -3.03 -23.44
N GLN A 339 -0.98 -2.66 -24.66
CA GLN A 339 -2.02 -3.36 -25.40
C GLN A 339 -1.61 -4.82 -25.68
N ASP A 340 -0.40 -5.04 -26.21
CA ASP A 340 0.10 -6.39 -26.50
C ASP A 340 0.17 -7.25 -25.24
N ALA A 341 0.68 -6.66 -24.15
CA ALA A 341 0.85 -7.34 -22.88
C ALA A 341 -0.49 -7.67 -22.20
N ALA A 342 -1.46 -6.76 -22.26
CA ALA A 342 -2.81 -6.98 -21.74
C ALA A 342 -3.60 -8.01 -22.57
N SER A 343 -3.52 -7.95 -23.90
CA SER A 343 -4.13 -8.95 -24.78
C SER A 343 -3.55 -10.34 -24.55
N SER A 344 -2.23 -10.45 -24.37
CA SER A 344 -1.55 -11.70 -24.02
C SER A 344 -2.02 -12.26 -22.66
N ASP A 345 -2.14 -11.41 -21.65
CA ASP A 345 -2.64 -11.83 -20.33
C ASP A 345 -4.09 -12.33 -20.37
N LEU A 346 -4.96 -11.64 -21.11
CA LEU A 346 -6.36 -12.05 -21.26
C LEU A 346 -6.49 -13.38 -22.02
N ALA A 347 -5.64 -13.60 -23.02
CA ALA A 347 -5.62 -14.87 -23.77
C ALA A 347 -5.14 -16.06 -22.91
N ALA A 348 -4.25 -15.81 -21.95
CA ALA A 348 -3.70 -16.81 -21.03
C ALA A 348 -4.22 -16.66 -19.59
N LEU A 349 -5.48 -16.22 -19.43
CA LEU A 349 -6.02 -15.82 -18.14
C LEU A 349 -5.97 -16.93 -17.06
N PRO A 350 -6.32 -18.21 -17.35
CA PRO A 350 -6.19 -19.29 -16.37
C PRO A 350 -4.75 -19.47 -15.86
N GLU A 351 -3.77 -19.41 -16.75
CA GLU A 351 -2.35 -19.52 -16.43
C GLU A 351 -1.90 -18.33 -15.57
N ARG A 352 -2.29 -17.10 -15.96
CA ARG A 352 -1.96 -15.88 -15.18
C ARG A 352 -2.56 -15.88 -13.78
N ARG A 353 -3.77 -16.42 -13.62
CA ARG A 353 -4.39 -16.60 -12.30
C ARG A 353 -3.61 -17.61 -11.46
N ALA A 354 -3.17 -18.72 -12.05
CA ALA A 354 -2.36 -19.72 -11.36
C ALA A 354 -1.00 -19.15 -10.90
N GLU A 355 -0.32 -18.40 -11.76
CA GLU A 355 0.93 -17.69 -11.42
C GLU A 355 0.70 -16.69 -10.27
N SER A 356 -0.38 -15.91 -10.34
CA SER A 356 -0.71 -14.93 -9.30
C SER A 356 -0.96 -15.61 -7.94
N LEU A 357 -1.65 -16.76 -7.92
CA LEU A 357 -1.86 -17.57 -6.71
C LEU A 357 -0.55 -18.15 -6.15
N GLN A 358 0.41 -18.50 -7.00
CA GLN A 358 1.74 -18.92 -6.56
C GLN A 358 2.47 -17.78 -5.83
N SER A 359 2.44 -16.55 -6.40
CA SER A 359 3.01 -15.37 -5.75
C SER A 359 2.36 -15.08 -4.40
N VAL A 360 1.03 -15.22 -4.29
CA VAL A 360 0.31 -15.10 -3.01
C VAL A 360 0.87 -16.09 -1.98
N GLY A 361 1.12 -17.35 -2.36
CA GLY A 361 1.71 -18.34 -1.45
C GLY A 361 3.09 -17.95 -0.91
N LEU A 362 3.94 -17.33 -1.73
CA LEU A 362 5.25 -16.82 -1.30
C LEU A 362 5.12 -15.64 -0.34
N ILE A 363 4.19 -14.72 -0.64
CA ILE A 363 3.87 -13.56 0.20
C ILE A 363 3.34 -14.02 1.58
N GLU A 364 2.46 -15.02 1.61
CA GLU A 364 1.96 -15.61 2.86
C GLU A 364 3.09 -16.24 3.70
N GLN A 365 4.02 -16.96 3.06
CA GLN A 365 5.18 -17.53 3.74
C GLN A 365 6.10 -16.44 4.33
N GLN A 366 6.32 -15.34 3.60
CA GLN A 366 7.08 -14.20 4.11
C GLN A 366 6.39 -13.58 5.33
N ALA A 367 5.08 -13.31 5.24
CA ALA A 367 4.30 -12.75 6.34
C ALA A 367 4.32 -13.65 7.58
N GLN A 368 4.17 -14.98 7.40
CA GLN A 368 4.17 -15.94 8.51
C GLN A 368 5.46 -15.88 9.35
N ARG A 369 6.63 -15.70 8.72
CA ARG A 369 7.91 -15.59 9.43
C ARG A 369 7.91 -14.38 10.37
N THR A 370 7.53 -13.22 9.86
CA THR A 370 7.53 -11.97 10.64
C THR A 370 6.41 -11.97 11.69
N LEU A 371 5.22 -12.48 11.36
CA LEU A 371 4.10 -12.61 12.30
C LEU A 371 4.41 -13.55 13.46
N SER A 372 5.20 -14.60 13.24
CA SER A 372 5.62 -15.49 14.33
C SER A 372 6.47 -14.74 15.36
N SER A 373 7.39 -13.88 14.90
CA SER A 373 8.19 -13.00 15.76
C SER A 373 7.33 -11.96 16.49
N ILE A 374 6.38 -11.34 15.78
CA ILE A 374 5.42 -10.38 16.37
C ILE A 374 4.56 -11.05 17.44
N SER A 375 4.04 -12.25 17.18
CA SER A 375 3.23 -12.99 18.15
C SER A 375 4.03 -13.34 19.41
N ALA A 376 5.26 -13.83 19.24
CA ALA A 376 6.13 -14.15 20.38
C ALA A 376 6.49 -12.89 21.18
N TRP A 377 6.73 -11.75 20.52
CA TRP A 377 6.95 -10.47 21.17
C TRP A 377 5.72 -9.99 21.94
N LEU A 378 4.53 -10.00 21.32
CA LEU A 378 3.27 -9.60 21.96
C LEU A 378 2.96 -10.46 23.20
N GLN A 379 3.21 -11.76 23.15
CA GLN A 379 3.05 -12.63 24.31
C GLN A 379 3.97 -12.25 25.48
N ARG A 380 5.18 -11.76 25.22
CA ARG A 380 6.08 -11.27 26.29
C ARG A 380 5.70 -9.87 26.76
N ALA A 381 5.22 -9.02 25.87
CA ALA A 381 4.91 -7.63 26.17
C ALA A 381 3.56 -7.43 26.90
N LEU A 382 2.63 -8.38 26.75
CA LEU A 382 1.28 -8.31 27.32
C LEU A 382 1.02 -9.28 28.50
N ASN A 383 1.96 -10.18 28.79
CA ASN A 383 1.97 -11.01 30.00
C ASN A 383 2.84 -10.36 31.06
#